data_AF-A0A1Y4ICJ1-F1
#
_entry.id   AF-A0A1Y4ICJ1-F1
#
_cell.length_a   1.000
_cell.length_b   1.000
_cell.length_c   1.000
_cell.angle_alpha   90.00
_cell.angle_beta   90.00
_cell.angle_gamma   90.00
#
_symmetry.space_group_name_H-M   'P 1'
#
loop_
_entity.id
_entity.type
_entity.pdbx_description
1 polymer ?
#
loop_
_entity_poly.entity_id
_entity_poly.type
_entity_poly.pdbx_seq_one_letter_code
_entity_poly.pdbx_strand_id
1 'polypeptide(L)'
;MDYMDEYEFGRPYMVGDEYILWKGKPEKGALFTGREIIMLPFALIWLAFSVFWELTAIFSGAPLFFCLWGIPFIGIGIYLLIGRFFHMAYLRKRTFYIITNKKIMIKRGNRIEMHDGKSLPPMDIRIHKNGNGTITFCDNVYMSGRRRYGAYFALENLADVVAAQNAVSMMEK
;
A
#
# COMPACT_ATOMS: atom_id res chain seq x y z
N MET A 1 27.63 13.56 2.59
CA MET A 1 26.84 12.36 2.98
C MET A 1 26.27 11.82 1.69
N ASP A 2 26.77 10.66 1.23
CA ASP A 2 26.25 9.99 0.05
C ASP A 2 24.76 9.74 0.23
N TYR A 3 23.94 10.48 -0.50
CA TYR A 3 22.57 10.07 -0.76
C TYR A 3 22.68 8.81 -1.62
N MET A 4 22.79 7.65 -0.97
CA MET A 4 22.57 6.36 -1.64
C MET A 4 21.26 6.51 -2.41
N ASP A 5 21.34 6.59 -3.74
CA ASP A 5 20.19 6.81 -4.59
C ASP A 5 19.20 5.70 -4.24
N GLU A 6 18.02 6.06 -3.70
CA GLU A 6 17.05 5.10 -3.13
C GLU A 6 16.61 4.06 -4.20
N TYR A 7 16.96 4.32 -5.46
CA TYR A 7 16.68 3.57 -6.67
C TYR A 7 17.86 2.71 -7.18
N GLU A 8 19.02 2.69 -6.49
CA GLU A 8 20.15 1.81 -6.82
C GLU A 8 19.77 0.33 -6.87
N PHE A 9 18.72 -0.06 -6.14
CA PHE A 9 18.23 -1.44 -6.15
C PHE A 9 17.87 -1.94 -7.55
N GLY A 10 17.53 -1.05 -8.49
CA GLY A 10 17.14 -1.41 -9.85
C GLY A 10 18.32 -1.76 -10.75
N ARG A 11 19.53 -1.22 -10.50
CA ARG A 11 20.67 -1.36 -11.41
C ARG A 11 21.07 -2.81 -11.70
N PRO A 12 21.14 -3.72 -10.72
CA PRO A 12 21.52 -5.12 -10.98
C PRO A 12 20.54 -5.88 -11.89
N TYR A 13 19.32 -5.36 -12.07
CA TYR A 13 18.26 -5.98 -12.86
C TYR A 13 18.08 -5.34 -14.24
N MET A 14 18.88 -4.32 -14.57
CA MET A 14 18.90 -3.69 -15.88
C MET A 14 19.78 -4.49 -16.85
N VAL A 15 19.32 -4.69 -18.09
CA VAL A 15 20.01 -5.53 -19.07
C VAL A 15 20.33 -4.75 -20.35
N GLY A 16 21.62 -4.73 -20.70
CA GLY A 16 22.13 -4.05 -21.89
C GLY A 16 21.92 -2.55 -21.82
N ASP A 17 21.44 -1.95 -22.91
CA ASP A 17 21.18 -0.50 -23.04
C ASP A 17 19.85 -0.08 -22.39
N GLU A 18 19.49 -0.70 -21.26
CA GLU A 18 18.30 -0.32 -20.51
C GLU A 18 18.56 0.94 -19.69
N TYR A 19 17.68 1.92 -19.81
CA TYR A 19 17.80 3.20 -19.12
C TYR A 19 16.49 3.57 -18.41
N ILE A 20 16.63 4.34 -17.34
CA ILE A 20 15.51 4.78 -16.51
C ILE A 20 14.76 5.90 -17.24
N LEU A 21 13.46 5.71 -17.47
CA LEU A 21 12.55 6.73 -17.97
C LEU A 21 11.95 7.54 -16.83
N TRP A 22 11.64 6.89 -15.71
CA TRP A 22 11.06 7.56 -14.55
C TRP A 22 11.35 6.81 -13.25
N LYS A 23 11.45 7.54 -12.14
CA LYS A 23 11.61 6.99 -10.80
C LYS A 23 10.76 7.77 -9.80
N GLY A 24 10.14 7.06 -8.85
CA GLY A 24 9.31 7.70 -7.84
C GLY A 24 8.89 6.76 -6.71
N LYS A 25 8.23 7.32 -5.71
CA LYS A 25 7.67 6.57 -4.56
C LYS A 25 6.28 7.09 -4.23
N PRO A 26 5.44 6.30 -3.53
CA PRO A 26 4.14 6.77 -3.08
C PRO A 26 4.30 7.99 -2.18
N GLU A 27 3.52 9.03 -2.45
CA GLU A 27 3.50 10.22 -1.60
C GLU A 27 2.95 9.93 -0.20
N LYS A 28 3.34 10.79 0.75
CA LYS A 28 2.81 10.74 2.12
C LYS A 28 1.43 11.36 2.13
N GLY A 29 0.42 10.56 2.46
CA GLY A 29 -0.95 11.05 2.56
C GLY A 29 -1.93 9.91 2.49
N ALA A 30 -2.82 9.84 3.48
CA ALA A 30 -3.81 8.79 3.55
C ALA A 30 -4.68 8.83 2.29
N LEU A 31 -4.61 7.77 1.51
CA LEU A 31 -5.77 7.34 0.75
C LEU A 31 -6.75 6.89 1.83
N PHE A 32 -7.52 7.83 2.40
CA PHE A 32 -8.69 7.51 3.20
C PHE A 32 -9.63 6.74 2.28
N THR A 33 -9.36 5.45 2.20
CA THR A 33 -10.09 4.51 1.36
C THR A 33 -11.41 4.31 2.08
N GLY A 34 -12.56 4.21 1.41
CA GLY A 34 -13.87 4.14 2.08
C GLY A 34 -13.96 3.08 3.20
N ARG A 35 -13.14 2.03 3.13
CA ARG A 35 -12.94 1.02 4.18
C ARG A 35 -12.45 1.60 5.53
N GLU A 36 -11.62 2.64 5.52
CA GLU A 36 -11.11 3.28 6.74
C GLU A 36 -12.21 4.03 7.50
N ILE A 37 -13.15 4.66 6.77
CA ILE A 37 -14.28 5.39 7.35
C ILE A 37 -15.21 4.45 8.12
N ILE A 38 -15.37 3.20 7.65
CA ILE A 38 -16.22 2.19 8.32
C ILE A 38 -15.49 1.55 9.50
N MET A 39 -14.18 1.32 9.39
CA MET A 39 -13.42 0.67 10.48
C MET A 39 -13.16 1.61 11.66
N LEU A 40 -13.06 2.91 11.45
CA LEU A 40 -12.76 3.87 12.51
C LEU A 40 -13.82 3.91 13.65
N PRO A 41 -15.14 4.03 13.37
CA PRO A 41 -16.15 3.96 14.43
C PRO A 41 -16.19 2.58 15.10
N PHE A 42 -15.98 1.50 14.34
CA PHE A 42 -15.89 0.16 14.91
C PHE A 42 -14.71 0.03 15.89
N ALA A 43 -13.52 0.50 15.51
CA ALA A 43 -12.34 0.47 16.36
C ALA A 43 -12.52 1.30 17.64
N LEU A 44 -13.18 2.46 17.55
CA LEU A 44 -13.52 3.30 18.69
C LEU A 44 -14.49 2.60 19.65
N ILE A 45 -15.59 2.03 19.13
CA ILE A 45 -16.57 1.30 19.94
C ILE A 45 -15.92 0.08 20.58
N TRP A 46 -15.11 -0.68 19.83
CA TRP A 46 -14.39 -1.84 20.33
C TRP A 46 -13.43 -1.48 21.46
N LEU A 47 -12.63 -0.43 21.30
CA LEU A 47 -11.69 0.03 22.32
C LEU A 47 -12.44 0.52 23.56
N ALA A 48 -13.50 1.30 23.39
CA ALA A 48 -14.34 1.78 24.49
C ALA A 48 -14.96 0.60 25.26
N PHE A 49 -15.50 -0.40 24.55
CA PHE A 49 -16.03 -1.62 25.15
C PHE A 49 -14.95 -2.40 25.91
N SER A 50 -13.76 -2.56 25.32
CA SER A 50 -12.65 -3.30 25.94
C SER A 50 -12.16 -2.62 27.23
N VAL A 51 -12.05 -1.29 27.23
CA VAL A 51 -11.67 -0.51 28.43
C VAL A 51 -12.78 -0.57 29.48
N PHE A 52 -14.05 -0.43 29.07
CA PHE A 52 -15.19 -0.54 29.99
C PHE A 52 -15.26 -1.91 30.67
N TRP A 53 -15.06 -2.98 29.90
CA TRP A 53 -15.01 -4.35 30.41
C TRP A 53 -13.89 -4.52 31.44
N GLU A 54 -12.69 -4.06 31.12
CA GLU A 54 -11.52 -4.17 31.99
C GLU A 54 -11.71 -3.42 33.32
N LEU A 55 -12.22 -2.19 33.26
CA LEU A 55 -12.54 -1.41 34.46
C LEU A 55 -13.59 -2.13 35.31
N THR A 56 -14.64 -2.67 34.68
CA THR A 56 -15.69 -3.41 35.39
C THR A 56 -15.14 -4.66 36.05
N ALA A 57 -14.27 -5.43 35.39
CA ALA A 57 -13.62 -6.61 35.95
C ALA A 57 -12.76 -6.27 37.17
N ILE A 58 -12.00 -5.17 37.10
CA ILE A 58 -11.17 -4.69 38.22
C ILE A 58 -12.04 -4.24 39.40
N PHE A 59 -13.06 -3.39 39.17
CA PHE A 59 -13.89 -2.84 40.25
C PHE A 59 -14.84 -3.86 40.87
N SER A 60 -15.25 -4.89 40.13
CA SER A 60 -16.11 -5.96 40.65
C SER A 60 -15.34 -7.05 41.43
N GLY A 61 -14.02 -6.95 41.52
CA GLY A 61 -13.19 -7.98 42.14
C GLY A 61 -13.22 -9.30 41.38
N ALA A 62 -13.36 -9.24 40.04
CA ALA A 62 -13.40 -10.41 39.19
C ALA A 62 -12.11 -11.25 39.33
N PRO A 63 -12.18 -12.58 39.07
CA PRO A 63 -10.99 -13.42 39.07
C PRO A 63 -9.89 -12.87 38.16
N LEU A 64 -8.64 -13.02 38.59
CA LEU A 64 -7.45 -12.49 37.88
C LEU A 64 -7.40 -12.85 36.39
N PHE A 65 -7.94 -14.03 36.03
CA PHE A 65 -8.10 -14.48 34.65
C PHE A 65 -8.88 -13.48 33.78
N PHE A 66 -9.97 -12.90 34.28
CA PHE A 66 -10.81 -11.96 33.52
C PHE A 66 -10.10 -10.63 33.25
N CYS A 67 -9.32 -10.13 34.21
CA CYS A 67 -8.51 -8.92 34.00
C CYS A 67 -7.38 -9.18 32.99
N LEU A 68 -6.67 -10.31 33.12
CA LEU A 68 -5.65 -10.68 32.14
C LEU A 68 -6.23 -10.90 30.73
N TRP A 69 -7.48 -11.35 30.66
CA TRP A 69 -8.17 -11.59 29.41
C TRP A 69 -8.55 -10.31 28.66
N GLY A 70 -8.82 -9.19 29.35
CA GLY A 70 -9.15 -7.92 28.70
C GLY A 70 -7.95 -7.21 28.04
N ILE A 71 -6.73 -7.46 28.52
CA ILE A 71 -5.49 -6.84 28.00
C ILE A 71 -5.32 -7.07 26.48
N PRO A 72 -5.42 -8.31 25.94
CA PRO A 72 -5.40 -8.53 24.49
C PRO A 72 -6.45 -7.73 23.71
N PHE A 73 -7.67 -7.54 24.23
CA PHE A 73 -8.75 -6.83 23.54
C PHE A 73 -8.47 -5.34 23.42
N ILE A 74 -7.92 -4.74 24.49
CA ILE A 74 -7.44 -3.35 24.48
C ILE A 74 -6.30 -3.20 23.46
N GLY A 75 -5.36 -4.15 23.44
CA GLY A 75 -4.26 -4.18 22.47
C GLY A 75 -4.76 -4.21 21.02
N ILE A 76 -5.76 -5.04 20.72
CA ILE A 76 -6.41 -5.10 19.40
C ILE A 76 -7.08 -3.76 19.07
N GLY A 77 -7.82 -3.17 20.01
CA GLY A 77 -8.48 -1.87 19.81
C GLY A 77 -7.49 -0.76 19.47
N ILE A 78 -6.37 -0.67 20.20
CA ILE A 78 -5.30 0.31 19.94
C ILE A 78 -4.65 0.08 18.57
N TYR A 79 -4.38 -1.19 18.22
CA TYR A 79 -3.81 -1.52 16.91
C TYR A 79 -4.76 -1.14 15.76
N LEU A 80 -6.05 -1.42 15.89
CA LEU A 80 -7.06 -1.06 14.89
C LEU A 80 -7.20 0.46 14.74
N LEU A 81 -7.12 1.21 15.85
CA LEU A 81 -7.30 2.66 15.87
C LEU A 81 -6.07 3.41 15.35
N ILE A 82 -4.86 3.00 15.75
CA ILE A 82 -3.63 3.77 15.55
C ILE A 82 -2.56 2.93 14.85
N GLY A 83 -2.33 1.70 15.33
CA GLY A 83 -1.24 0.85 14.85
C GLY A 83 -1.29 0.57 13.35
N ARG A 84 -2.48 0.38 12.78
CA ARG A 84 -2.67 0.14 11.34
C ARG A 84 -2.14 1.29 10.48
N PHE A 85 -2.34 2.54 10.89
CA PHE A 85 -1.88 3.70 10.13
C PHE A 85 -0.35 3.78 10.10
N PHE A 86 0.31 3.50 11.24
CA PHE A 86 1.76 3.42 11.29
C PHE A 86 2.31 2.28 10.43
N HIS A 87 1.67 1.11 10.46
CA HIS A 87 2.06 -0.03 9.62
C HIS A 87 1.94 0.29 8.13
N MET A 88 0.83 0.92 7.70
CA MET A 88 0.64 1.35 6.31
C MET A 88 1.64 2.43 5.90
N ALA A 89 1.91 3.41 6.77
CA ALA A 89 2.91 4.43 6.52
C ALA A 89 4.32 3.84 6.42
N TYR A 90 4.64 2.83 7.24
CA TYR A 90 5.91 2.12 7.21
C TYR A 90 6.11 1.37 5.90
N LEU A 91 5.08 0.64 5.44
CA LEU A 91 5.12 -0.07 4.15
C LEU A 91 5.33 0.91 2.98
N ARG A 92 4.59 2.04 2.95
CA ARG A 92 4.71 3.04 1.88
C ARG A 92 6.09 3.68 1.81
N LYS A 93 6.76 3.90 2.94
CA LYS A 93 8.15 4.40 2.98
C LYS A 93 9.15 3.44 2.36
N ARG A 94 8.79 2.17 2.19
CA ARG A 94 9.63 1.11 1.63
C ARG A 94 9.18 0.69 0.24
N THR A 95 8.31 1.48 -0.39
CA THR A 95 7.87 1.24 -1.76
C THR A 95 8.55 2.20 -2.72
N PHE A 96 9.20 1.64 -3.74
CA PHE A 96 9.90 2.41 -4.77
C PHE A 96 9.54 1.87 -6.15
N TYR A 97 9.39 2.78 -7.09
CA TYR A 97 9.00 2.50 -8.46
C TYR A 97 10.09 3.00 -9.41
N ILE A 98 10.45 2.17 -10.37
CA ILE A 98 11.34 2.52 -11.47
C ILE A 98 10.65 2.06 -12.75
N ILE A 99 10.54 2.97 -13.72
CA ILE A 99 10.09 2.67 -15.07
C ILE A 99 11.30 2.83 -15.98
N THR A 100 11.66 1.78 -16.71
CA THR A 100 12.71 1.80 -17.72
C THR A 100 12.09 1.74 -19.11
N ASN A 101 12.92 1.85 -20.15
CA ASN A 101 12.47 1.64 -21.54
C ASN A 101 11.92 0.22 -21.78
N LYS A 102 12.26 -0.78 -20.95
CA LYS A 102 11.87 -2.18 -21.17
C LYS A 102 10.90 -2.74 -20.13
N LYS A 103 10.94 -2.28 -18.88
CA LYS A 103 10.14 -2.85 -17.80
C LYS A 103 9.81 -1.86 -16.68
N ILE A 104 8.84 -2.25 -15.86
CA ILE A 104 8.47 -1.56 -14.63
C ILE A 104 8.98 -2.40 -13.45
N MET A 105 9.74 -1.79 -12.55
CA MET A 105 10.24 -2.42 -11.33
C MET A 105 9.59 -1.79 -10.10
N ILE A 106 9.08 -2.64 -9.23
CA ILE A 106 8.39 -2.23 -8.01
C ILE A 106 9.07 -2.91 -6.82
N LYS A 107 9.74 -2.14 -5.98
CA LYS A 107 10.27 -2.62 -4.70
C LYS A 107 9.24 -2.36 -3.61
N ARG A 108 8.91 -3.37 -2.83
CA ARG A 108 8.03 -3.31 -1.64
C ARG A 108 8.75 -3.98 -0.48
N GLY A 109 9.44 -3.20 0.34
CA GLY A 109 10.28 -3.74 1.41
C GLY A 109 11.41 -4.59 0.84
N ASN A 110 11.36 -5.91 1.12
CA ASN A 110 12.37 -6.88 0.67
C ASN A 110 11.99 -7.60 -0.63
N ARG A 111 10.80 -7.33 -1.18
CA ARG A 111 10.33 -7.93 -2.43
C ARG A 111 10.54 -6.96 -3.59
N ILE A 112 11.01 -7.46 -4.72
CA ILE A 112 11.11 -6.72 -5.98
C ILE A 112 10.24 -7.45 -7.00
N GLU A 113 9.29 -6.74 -7.58
CA GLU A 113 8.43 -7.19 -8.67
C GLU A 113 8.91 -6.52 -9.97
N MET A 114 8.92 -7.26 -11.07
CA MET A 114 9.35 -6.78 -12.38
C MET A 114 8.27 -7.15 -13.40
N HIS A 115 7.84 -6.18 -14.19
CA HIS A 115 6.81 -6.33 -15.20
C HIS A 115 7.34 -5.84 -16.55
N ASP A 116 7.35 -6.73 -17.54
CA ASP A 116 7.81 -6.41 -18.90
C ASP A 116 6.87 -5.40 -19.57
N GLY A 117 7.43 -4.38 -20.20
CA GLY A 117 6.73 -3.37 -20.98
C GLY A 117 5.90 -3.94 -22.13
N LYS A 118 6.37 -5.04 -22.74
CA LYS A 118 5.71 -5.67 -23.89
C LYS A 118 4.43 -6.42 -23.51
N SER A 119 4.36 -6.92 -22.27
CA SER A 119 3.22 -7.68 -21.75
C SER A 119 2.37 -6.89 -20.74
N LEU A 120 2.42 -5.56 -20.79
CA LEU A 120 1.64 -4.74 -19.88
C LEU A 120 0.14 -4.86 -20.19
N PRO A 121 -0.70 -5.16 -19.19
CA PRO A 121 -2.13 -5.20 -19.38
C PRO A 121 -2.68 -3.76 -19.48
N PRO A 122 -3.97 -3.59 -19.84
CA PRO A 122 -4.59 -2.28 -19.92
C PRO A 122 -4.40 -1.45 -18.64
N MET A 123 -4.11 -0.18 -18.83
CA MET A 123 -3.82 0.79 -17.78
C MET A 123 -5.07 1.64 -17.48
N ASP A 124 -5.40 1.78 -16.20
CA ASP A 124 -6.43 2.66 -15.66
C ASP A 124 -5.79 3.70 -14.72
N ILE A 125 -6.19 4.97 -14.82
CA ILE A 125 -5.62 6.04 -14.00
C ILE A 125 -6.72 6.67 -13.14
N ARG A 126 -6.53 6.60 -11.83
CA ARG A 126 -7.41 7.21 -10.85
C ARG A 126 -6.75 8.42 -10.22
N ILE A 127 -7.35 9.59 -10.39
CA ILE A 127 -6.94 10.82 -9.69
C ILE A 127 -7.65 10.91 -8.35
N HIS A 128 -6.90 11.17 -7.29
CA HIS A 128 -7.39 11.32 -5.92
C HIS A 128 -7.71 12.78 -5.62
N LYS A 129 -8.50 13.01 -4.56
CA LYS A 129 -8.91 14.37 -4.14
C LYS A 129 -7.73 15.30 -3.79
N ASN A 130 -6.58 14.74 -3.46
CA ASN A 130 -5.36 15.47 -3.14
C ASN A 130 -4.52 15.85 -4.38
N GLY A 131 -4.97 15.53 -5.60
CA GLY A 131 -4.24 15.77 -6.85
C GLY A 131 -3.29 14.65 -7.27
N ASN A 132 -2.98 13.70 -6.38
CA ASN A 132 -2.13 12.56 -6.70
C ASN A 132 -2.89 11.53 -7.54
N GLY A 133 -2.16 10.77 -8.35
CA GLY A 133 -2.73 9.71 -9.18
C GLY A 133 -2.37 8.30 -8.71
N THR A 134 -3.13 7.31 -9.16
CA THR A 134 -2.77 5.90 -9.06
C THR A 134 -2.99 5.24 -10.41
N ILE A 135 -1.93 4.61 -10.92
CA ILE A 135 -1.96 3.89 -12.17
C ILE A 135 -2.15 2.42 -11.85
N THR A 136 -3.23 1.81 -12.34
CA THR A 136 -3.57 0.40 -12.13
C THR A 136 -3.47 -0.35 -13.44
N PHE A 137 -2.77 -1.47 -13.43
CA PHE A 137 -2.64 -2.37 -14.56
C PHE A 137 -3.57 -3.56 -14.30
N CYS A 138 -4.61 -3.71 -15.12
CA CYS A 138 -5.71 -4.66 -14.88
C CYS A 138 -5.65 -5.83 -15.86
N ASP A 139 -5.49 -7.05 -15.36
CA ASP A 139 -5.55 -8.25 -16.19
C ASP A 139 -6.95 -8.88 -16.14
N ASN A 140 -7.35 -9.52 -17.25
CA ASN A 140 -8.60 -10.26 -17.34
C ASN A 140 -8.42 -11.62 -16.66
N VAL A 141 -8.54 -11.66 -15.34
CA VAL A 141 -8.50 -12.94 -14.61
C VAL A 141 -9.85 -13.65 -14.80
N TYR A 142 -9.89 -14.63 -15.70
CA TYR A 142 -11.03 -15.55 -15.84
C TYR A 142 -11.06 -16.53 -14.67
N MET A 143 -11.72 -16.15 -13.57
CA MET A 143 -12.10 -17.08 -12.50
C MET A 143 -13.62 -17.27 -12.48
N SER A 144 -14.07 -18.51 -12.77
CA SER A 144 -15.40 -19.00 -12.42
C SER A 144 -16.59 -18.11 -12.87
N GLY A 145 -16.79 -17.94 -14.18
CA GLY A 145 -18.07 -17.49 -14.75
C GLY A 145 -18.54 -16.07 -14.44
N ARG A 146 -17.78 -15.27 -13.68
CA ARG A 146 -18.04 -13.84 -13.44
C ARG A 146 -16.79 -13.03 -13.79
N ARG A 147 -16.92 -12.07 -14.72
CA ARG A 147 -15.85 -11.11 -15.03
C ARG A 147 -15.57 -10.26 -13.79
N ARG A 148 -14.43 -10.47 -13.13
CA ARG A 148 -13.89 -9.55 -12.13
C ARG A 148 -12.59 -8.97 -12.68
N TYR A 149 -12.52 -7.64 -12.71
CA TYR A 149 -11.29 -6.91 -12.99
C TYR A 149 -10.33 -7.13 -11.81
N GLY A 150 -9.29 -7.95 -12.00
CA GLY A 150 -8.22 -8.13 -11.02
C GLY A 150 -7.10 -7.13 -11.33
N ALA A 151 -6.74 -6.28 -10.37
CA ALA A 151 -5.54 -5.47 -10.50
C ALA A 151 -4.32 -6.41 -10.48
N TYR A 152 -3.55 -6.44 -11.58
CA TYR A 152 -2.32 -7.21 -11.70
C TYR A 152 -1.20 -6.56 -10.87
N PHE A 153 -1.02 -5.24 -11.02
CA PHE A 153 -0.26 -4.39 -10.10
C PHE A 153 -0.68 -2.92 -10.22
N ALA A 154 -0.17 -2.06 -9.33
CA ALA A 154 -0.45 -0.63 -9.36
C ALA A 154 0.75 0.20 -8.90
N LEU A 155 0.89 1.39 -9.49
CA LEU A 155 1.76 2.47 -9.04
C LEU A 155 0.90 3.45 -8.22
N GLU A 156 0.96 3.32 -6.90
CA GLU A 156 0.05 3.99 -5.99
C GLU A 156 0.53 5.39 -5.57
N ASN A 157 -0.43 6.32 -5.46
CA ASN A 157 -0.30 7.66 -4.89
C ASN A 157 0.90 8.47 -5.41
N LEU A 158 1.01 8.61 -6.73
CA LEU A 158 2.05 9.37 -7.40
C LEU A 158 1.72 10.87 -7.40
N ALA A 159 2.65 11.72 -6.99
CA ALA A 159 2.50 13.18 -7.10
C ALA A 159 2.39 13.62 -8.57
N ASP A 160 3.31 13.11 -9.41
CA ASP A 160 3.33 13.35 -10.85
C ASP A 160 2.97 12.06 -11.59
N VAL A 161 1.67 11.80 -11.66
CA VAL A 161 1.13 10.64 -12.39
C VAL A 161 1.30 10.78 -13.90
N VAL A 162 1.37 12.01 -14.41
CA VAL A 162 1.48 12.28 -15.85
C VAL A 162 2.88 11.93 -16.34
N ALA A 163 3.93 12.31 -15.60
CA ALA A 163 5.30 11.90 -15.93
C ALA A 163 5.46 10.37 -15.91
N ALA A 164 4.84 9.69 -14.94
CA ALA A 164 4.84 8.24 -14.90
C ALA A 164 4.10 7.62 -16.10
N GLN A 165 2.94 8.15 -16.48
CA GLN A 165 2.18 7.67 -17.64
C GLN A 165 2.92 7.94 -18.97
N ASN A 166 3.57 9.09 -19.11
CA ASN A 166 4.41 9.39 -20.27
C ASN A 166 5.58 8.40 -20.36
N ALA A 167 6.23 8.08 -19.24
CA ALA A 167 7.28 7.08 -19.20
C ALA A 167 6.79 5.69 -19.62
N VAL A 168 5.61 5.25 -19.15
CA VAL A 168 5.01 3.98 -19.62
C VAL A 168 4.73 4.03 -21.13
N SER A 169 4.32 5.18 -21.65
CA SER A 169 4.00 5.34 -23.08
C SER A 169 5.25 5.37 -23.98
N MET A 170 6.41 5.74 -23.42
CA MET A 170 7.71 5.75 -24.09
C MET A 170 8.43 4.40 -24.05
N MET A 171 7.87 3.39 -23.38
CA MET A 171 8.46 2.06 -23.34
C MET A 171 8.51 1.43 -24.74
N GLU A 172 9.56 0.65 -24.97
CA GLU A 172 9.71 -0.17 -26.17
C GLU A 172 8.63 -1.28 -26.17
N LYS A 173 7.91 -1.41 -27.28
CA LYS A 173 6.92 -2.48 -27.49
C LYS A 173 7.53 -3.65 -28.25
#